data_AF-A0A060Z348-F1
#
_entry.id   AF-A0A060Z348-F1
#
_cell.length_a   1.000
_cell.length_b   1.000
_cell.length_c   1.000
_cell.angle_alpha   90.00
_cell.angle_beta   90.00
_cell.angle_gamma   90.00
#
_symmetry.space_group_name_H-M   'P 1'
#
loop_
_entity.id
_entity.type
_entity.pdbx_description
1 polymer ?
#
loop_
_entity_poly.entity_id
_entity_poly.type
_entity_poly.pdbx_seq_one_letter_code
_entity_poly.pdbx_strand_id
1 'polypeptide(L)'
;SFFSSPQYLNPNLLAVVTESTDAHPERAFVGVFLVDGVTGRIIHEAVQRKARGPVHFVHSENWVVYEYWNTKSRRNEFSVLELFEGTELYNSTVFSSLDRPHLPQVLQQTYIFPSPITTMEATLTEKGITSRHLLVGLPSGAILSLPKMFLDPRRPEVVTEHSRLVPTLGHAPKGRKMC
;
A
#
# COMPACT_ATOMS: atom_id res chain seq x y z
N SER A 1 20.20 1.08 0.62
CA SER A 1 19.84 0.51 1.93
C SER A 1 18.49 1.07 2.37
N PHE A 2 17.37 0.52 1.88
CA PHE A 2 16.01 1.05 2.12
C PHE A 2 15.50 0.85 3.56
N PHE A 3 16.23 0.10 4.38
CA PHE A 3 15.83 -0.22 5.75
C PHE A 3 15.90 0.97 6.72
N SER A 4 16.61 2.04 6.37
CA SER A 4 16.83 3.22 7.23
C SER A 4 16.33 4.52 6.60
N SER A 5 15.56 4.46 5.50
CA SER A 5 15.03 5.67 4.86
C SER A 5 13.86 6.25 5.69
N PRO A 6 13.86 7.55 5.99
CA PRO A 6 12.76 8.21 6.69
C PRO A 6 11.45 8.14 5.89
N GLN A 7 10.35 8.02 6.61
CA GLN A 7 9.01 7.97 6.02
C GLN A 7 8.63 9.33 5.43
N TYR A 8 8.02 9.34 4.26
CA TYR A 8 7.46 10.56 3.68
C TYR A 8 6.06 10.78 4.22
N LEU A 9 5.90 11.80 5.06
CA LEU A 9 4.63 12.14 5.71
C LEU A 9 4.11 13.47 5.17
N ASN A 10 3.19 13.41 4.22
CA ASN A 10 2.50 14.59 3.69
C ASN A 10 1.07 14.64 4.25
N PRO A 11 0.73 15.59 5.14
CA PRO A 11 -0.60 15.72 5.73
C PRO A 11 -1.68 16.10 4.70
N ASN A 12 -1.27 16.61 3.54
CA ASN A 12 -2.15 17.03 2.45
C ASN A 12 -2.23 15.98 1.34
N LEU A 13 -1.72 14.76 1.56
CA LEU A 13 -1.74 13.71 0.54
C LEU A 13 -3.13 13.10 0.40
N LEU A 14 -3.62 13.06 -0.83
CA LEU A 14 -4.89 12.43 -1.20
C LEU A 14 -4.61 11.20 -2.04
N ALA A 15 -5.22 10.08 -1.67
CA ALA A 15 -5.25 8.87 -2.49
C ALA A 15 -6.55 8.85 -3.29
N VAL A 16 -6.43 8.81 -4.62
CA VAL A 16 -7.56 8.75 -5.56
C VAL A 16 -7.49 7.42 -6.29
N VAL A 17 -8.61 6.71 -6.31
CA VAL A 17 -8.76 5.44 -7.02
C VAL A 17 -9.71 5.61 -8.18
N THR A 18 -9.37 5.01 -9.31
CA THR A 18 -10.16 5.03 -10.55
C THR A 18 -10.30 3.62 -11.10
N GLU A 19 -11.45 3.37 -11.73
CA GLU A 19 -11.73 2.11 -12.42
C GLU A 19 -11.98 2.41 -13.91
N SER A 20 -11.48 1.53 -14.78
CA SER A 20 -11.73 1.63 -16.21
C SER A 20 -13.21 1.45 -16.54
N THR A 21 -13.73 2.26 -17.45
CA THR A 21 -15.09 2.09 -17.99
C THR A 21 -15.21 0.87 -18.90
N ASP A 22 -14.11 0.42 -19.52
CA ASP A 22 -14.07 -0.80 -20.33
C ASP A 22 -14.07 -2.05 -19.43
N ALA A 23 -15.24 -2.65 -19.33
CA ALA A 23 -15.47 -3.90 -18.63
C ALA A 23 -15.09 -5.14 -19.46
N HIS A 24 -14.11 -5.08 -20.37
CA HIS A 24 -13.49 -6.25 -21.01
C HIS A 24 -12.28 -6.77 -20.20
N PRO A 25 -12.19 -8.08 -19.85
CA PRO A 25 -11.19 -8.59 -18.90
C PRO A 25 -9.73 -8.32 -19.27
N GLU A 26 -9.43 -8.22 -20.58
CA GLU A 26 -8.10 -7.96 -21.11
C GLU A 26 -7.72 -6.47 -21.10
N ARG A 27 -8.69 -5.57 -21.00
CA ARG A 27 -8.51 -4.11 -21.08
C ARG A 27 -8.80 -3.38 -19.78
N ALA A 28 -9.56 -4.02 -18.88
CA ALA A 28 -9.90 -3.43 -17.58
C ALA A 28 -8.66 -3.12 -16.75
N PHE A 29 -8.68 -1.99 -16.05
CA PHE A 29 -7.61 -1.57 -15.15
C PHE A 29 -8.15 -0.79 -13.95
N VAL A 30 -7.36 -0.79 -12.88
CA VAL A 30 -7.55 0.06 -11.71
C VAL A 30 -6.36 1.02 -11.62
N GLY A 31 -6.63 2.32 -11.52
CA GLY A 31 -5.60 3.36 -11.36
C GLY A 31 -5.63 3.93 -9.95
N VAL A 32 -4.45 4.12 -9.35
CA VAL A 32 -4.26 4.77 -8.05
C VAL A 32 -3.34 5.97 -8.23
N PHE A 33 -3.80 7.14 -7.82
CA PHE A 33 -3.08 8.39 -7.89
C PHE A 33 -2.89 8.95 -6.48
N LEU A 34 -1.66 9.28 -6.12
CA LEU A 34 -1.34 10.02 -4.91
C LEU A 34 -1.11 11.47 -5.31
N VAL A 35 -1.93 12.37 -4.78
CA VAL A 35 -1.96 13.78 -5.18
C VAL A 35 -1.74 14.66 -3.96
N ASP A 36 -0.86 15.65 -4.08
CA ASP A 36 -0.75 16.69 -3.06
C ASP A 36 -1.94 17.65 -3.19
N GLY A 37 -2.78 17.72 -2.17
CA GLY A 37 -4.02 18.50 -2.18
C GLY A 37 -3.83 20.01 -2.17
N VAL A 38 -2.62 20.51 -1.88
CA VAL A 38 -2.32 21.96 -1.89
C VAL A 38 -1.87 22.41 -3.27
N THR A 39 -0.93 21.67 -3.88
CA THR A 39 -0.31 22.01 -5.16
C THR A 39 -0.99 21.37 -6.36
N GLY A 40 -1.79 20.32 -6.16
CA GLY A 40 -2.34 19.47 -7.22
C GLY A 40 -1.30 18.56 -7.89
N ARG A 41 -0.06 18.51 -7.38
CA ARG A 41 1.01 17.70 -7.96
C ARG A 41 0.71 16.22 -7.76
N ILE A 42 0.82 15.43 -8.83
CA ILE A 42 0.80 13.97 -8.74
C ILE A 42 2.14 13.51 -8.15
N ILE A 43 2.08 12.95 -6.95
CA ILE A 43 3.20 12.40 -6.19
C ILE A 43 3.55 11.00 -6.71
N HIS A 44 2.54 10.19 -7.01
CA HIS A 44 2.73 8.84 -7.54
C HIS A 44 1.51 8.40 -8.35
N GLU A 45 1.74 7.55 -9.34
CA GLU A 45 0.72 6.88 -10.14
C GLU A 45 1.05 5.39 -10.21
N ALA A 46 0.04 4.55 -9.93
CA ALA A 46 0.11 3.11 -10.10
C ALA A 46 -1.10 2.63 -10.91
N VAL A 47 -0.84 1.84 -11.95
CA VAL A 47 -1.89 1.26 -12.81
C VAL A 47 -1.83 -0.26 -12.75
N GLN A 48 -2.87 -0.87 -12.20
CA GLN A 48 -3.06 -2.31 -12.20
C GLN A 48 -3.82 -2.74 -13.44
N ARG A 49 -3.11 -3.36 -14.37
CA ARG A 49 -3.69 -3.90 -15.62
C ARG A 49 -4.41 -5.21 -15.33
N LYS A 50 -5.48 -5.48 -16.09
CA LYS A 50 -6.30 -6.69 -15.91
C LYS A 50 -6.83 -6.77 -14.48
N ALA A 51 -7.29 -5.63 -13.97
CA ALA A 51 -7.81 -5.47 -12.62
C ALA A 51 -9.21 -4.82 -12.67
N ARG A 52 -10.03 -5.12 -11.68
CA ARG A 52 -11.38 -4.56 -11.51
C ARG A 52 -11.73 -4.36 -10.05
N GLY A 53 -12.67 -3.45 -9.80
CA GLY A 53 -13.31 -3.33 -8.52
C GLY A 53 -14.39 -4.39 -8.24
N PRO A 54 -15.12 -4.22 -7.12
CA PRO A 54 -15.06 -3.05 -6.23
C PRO A 54 -13.67 -2.87 -5.61
N VAL A 55 -13.14 -1.65 -5.63
CA VAL A 55 -11.83 -1.35 -5.02
C VAL A 55 -12.05 -0.81 -3.62
N HIS A 56 -11.50 -1.49 -2.63
CA HIS A 56 -11.44 -1.00 -1.26
C HIS A 56 -10.02 -0.54 -0.97
N PHE A 57 -9.84 0.63 -0.37
CA PHE A 57 -8.52 1.13 -0.03
C PHE A 57 -8.50 1.84 1.31
N VAL A 58 -7.33 1.88 1.93
CA VAL A 58 -7.04 2.62 3.14
C VAL A 58 -5.74 3.39 2.91
N HIS A 59 -5.78 4.68 3.23
CA HIS A 59 -4.61 5.55 3.27
C HIS A 59 -4.35 5.94 4.73
N SER A 60 -3.12 5.74 5.19
CA SER A 60 -2.71 6.11 6.55
C SER A 60 -1.23 6.43 6.58
N GLU A 61 -0.87 7.51 7.28
CA GLU A 61 0.52 7.94 7.47
C GLU A 61 1.28 8.08 6.14
N ASN A 62 2.21 7.15 5.86
CA ASN A 62 3.03 7.13 4.65
C ASN A 62 2.68 5.96 3.72
N TRP A 63 1.56 5.27 3.93
CA TRP A 63 1.23 4.05 3.21
C TRP A 63 -0.21 3.99 2.72
N VAL A 64 -0.40 3.30 1.60
CA VAL A 64 -1.71 3.02 1.01
C VAL A 64 -1.82 1.53 0.77
N VAL A 65 -2.91 0.93 1.22
CA VAL A 65 -3.28 -0.45 0.86
C VAL A 65 -4.57 -0.40 0.08
N TYR A 66 -4.62 -1.09 -1.04
CA TYR A 66 -5.82 -1.21 -1.85
C TYR A 66 -6.00 -2.64 -2.36
N GLU A 67 -7.26 -3.06 -2.44
CA GLU A 67 -7.68 -4.39 -2.84
C GLU A 67 -8.42 -4.31 -4.16
N TYR A 68 -8.18 -5.28 -5.04
CA TYR A 68 -8.88 -5.39 -6.32
C TYR A 68 -8.92 -6.84 -6.80
N TRP A 69 -9.82 -7.12 -7.75
CA TRP A 69 -9.90 -8.39 -8.44
C TRP A 69 -8.98 -8.44 -9.67
N ASN A 70 -8.01 -9.36 -9.68
CA ASN A 70 -7.17 -9.63 -10.84
C ASN A 70 -7.89 -10.57 -11.82
N THR A 71 -8.26 -10.06 -13.00
CA THR A 71 -9.01 -10.81 -14.01
C THR A 71 -8.17 -11.88 -14.71
N LYS A 72 -6.84 -11.69 -14.80
CA LYS A 72 -5.92 -12.66 -15.42
C LYS A 72 -5.77 -13.90 -14.56
N SER A 73 -5.47 -13.73 -13.27
CA SER A 73 -5.26 -14.84 -12.33
C SER A 73 -6.51 -15.26 -11.55
N ARG A 74 -7.63 -14.56 -11.76
CA ARG A 74 -8.93 -14.82 -11.13
C ARG A 74 -8.84 -14.92 -9.60
N ARG A 75 -8.29 -13.90 -8.98
CA ARG A 75 -8.10 -13.83 -7.52
C ARG A 75 -8.09 -12.40 -7.02
N ASN A 76 -8.37 -12.22 -5.73
CA ASN A 76 -8.23 -10.95 -5.03
C ASN A 76 -6.76 -10.68 -4.70
N GLU A 77 -6.35 -9.42 -4.85
CA GLU A 77 -4.99 -8.98 -4.59
C GLU A 77 -5.00 -7.70 -3.75
N PHE A 78 -4.20 -7.69 -2.68
CA PHE A 78 -3.83 -6.46 -1.97
C PHE A 78 -2.56 -5.91 -2.59
N SER A 79 -2.57 -4.66 -3.00
CA SER A 79 -1.36 -3.92 -3.33
C SER A 79 -1.08 -2.87 -2.28
N VAL A 80 0.20 -2.75 -1.91
CA VAL A 80 0.67 -1.81 -0.90
C VAL A 80 1.66 -0.86 -1.51
N LEU A 81 1.50 0.42 -1.20
CA LEU A 81 2.42 1.50 -1.46
C LEU A 81 2.98 2.00 -0.12
N GLU A 82 4.29 2.17 -0.02
CA GLU A 82 4.93 2.90 1.09
C GLU A 82 5.84 4.00 0.54
N LEU A 83 5.72 5.20 1.10
CA LEU A 83 6.42 6.39 0.66
C LEU A 83 7.55 6.75 1.64
N PHE A 84 8.73 7.08 1.09
CA PHE A 84 9.94 7.42 1.83
C PHE A 84 10.58 8.69 1.26
N GLU A 85 11.24 9.50 2.10
CA GLU A 85 11.85 10.77 1.66
C GLU A 85 13.07 10.58 0.73
N GLY A 86 13.60 9.36 0.64
CA GLY A 86 14.79 9.05 -0.17
C GLY A 86 16.09 9.19 0.61
N THR A 87 17.20 9.47 -0.09
CA THR A 87 18.53 9.61 0.52
C THR A 87 18.88 11.04 0.94
N GLU A 88 18.22 12.03 0.33
CA GLU A 88 18.41 13.43 0.68
C GLU A 88 17.31 13.85 1.66
N LEU A 89 17.70 14.00 2.93
CA LEU A 89 16.80 14.47 3.96
C LEU A 89 16.46 15.94 3.72
N TYR A 90 15.17 16.23 3.68
CA TYR A 90 14.72 17.61 3.68
C TYR A 90 14.81 18.14 5.12
N ASN A 91 15.86 18.92 5.40
CA ASN A 91 16.15 19.46 6.72
C ASN A 91 15.21 20.62 7.10
N SER A 92 13.93 20.31 7.30
CA SER A 92 12.96 21.23 7.87
C SER A 92 12.25 20.57 9.04
N THR A 93 12.06 21.32 10.11
CA THR A 93 11.26 20.92 11.27
C THR A 93 9.77 20.86 10.96
N VAL A 94 9.33 21.46 9.84
CA VAL A 94 7.93 21.60 9.44
C VAL A 94 7.74 21.15 8.00
N PHE A 95 6.67 20.39 7.77
CA PHE A 95 6.24 20.01 6.42
C PHE A 95 5.60 21.21 5.69
N SER A 96 6.07 21.52 4.48
CA SER A 96 5.44 22.45 3.53
C SER A 96 5.20 21.73 2.21
N SER A 97 3.98 21.80 1.65
CA SER A 97 3.70 21.22 0.31
C SER A 97 4.36 22.02 -0.82
N LEU A 98 4.64 23.32 -0.60
CA LEU A 98 5.15 24.23 -1.63
C LEU A 98 6.67 24.09 -1.82
N ASP A 99 7.38 23.70 -0.77
CA ASP A 99 8.85 23.70 -0.73
C ASP A 99 9.43 22.28 -0.84
N ARG A 100 8.75 21.38 -1.57
CA ARG A 100 9.18 19.98 -1.77
C ARG A 100 9.65 19.75 -3.20
N PRO A 101 10.93 19.98 -3.51
CA PRO A 101 11.44 19.79 -4.86
C PRO A 101 11.46 18.30 -5.26
N HIS A 102 11.82 17.42 -4.32
CA HIS A 102 11.99 16.00 -4.57
C HIS A 102 10.70 15.19 -4.35
N LEU A 103 10.42 14.28 -5.28
CA LEU A 103 9.37 13.29 -5.11
C LEU A 103 9.84 12.21 -4.13
N PRO A 104 8.93 11.66 -3.31
CA PRO A 104 9.26 10.54 -2.46
C PRO A 104 9.61 9.32 -3.29
N GLN A 105 10.45 8.47 -2.70
CA GLN A 105 10.61 7.13 -3.19
C GLN A 105 9.41 6.28 -2.77
N VAL A 106 8.78 5.60 -3.73
CA VAL A 106 7.64 4.72 -3.48
C VAL A 106 8.06 3.27 -3.66
N LEU A 107 7.82 2.46 -2.63
CA LEU A 107 7.94 1.01 -2.70
C LEU A 107 6.56 0.40 -2.88
N GLN A 108 6.43 -0.54 -3.81
CA GLN A 108 5.19 -1.23 -4.12
C GLN A 108 5.36 -2.74 -4.04
N GLN A 109 4.41 -3.44 -3.44
CA GLN A 109 4.33 -4.90 -3.50
C GLN A 109 2.87 -5.38 -3.45
N THR A 110 2.61 -6.46 -4.17
CA THR A 110 1.29 -7.09 -4.28
C THR A 110 1.26 -8.44 -3.59
N TYR A 111 0.15 -8.73 -2.91
CA TYR A 111 -0.09 -9.90 -2.10
C TYR A 111 -1.43 -10.53 -2.51
N ILE A 112 -1.49 -11.86 -2.55
CA ILE A 112 -2.73 -12.57 -2.87
C ILE A 112 -3.59 -12.66 -1.62
N PHE A 113 -4.88 -12.32 -1.74
CA PHE A 113 -5.85 -12.51 -0.67
C PHE A 113 -6.88 -13.59 -1.08
N PRO A 114 -7.20 -14.57 -0.21
CA PRO A 114 -7.96 -15.76 -0.61
C PRO A 114 -9.48 -15.55 -0.70
N SER A 115 -10.01 -14.42 -0.22
CA SER A 115 -11.45 -14.13 -0.17
C SER A 115 -11.70 -12.73 -0.72
N PRO A 116 -12.87 -12.42 -1.29
CA PRO A 116 -13.28 -11.03 -1.48
C PRO A 116 -13.50 -10.37 -0.12
N ILE A 117 -13.54 -9.04 -0.11
CA ILE A 117 -13.79 -8.21 1.07
C ILE A 117 -15.02 -7.34 0.86
N THR A 118 -15.62 -6.88 1.96
CA THR A 118 -16.79 -5.98 1.94
C THR A 118 -16.45 -4.58 2.45
N THR A 119 -15.46 -4.49 3.35
CA THR A 119 -14.97 -3.24 3.89
C THR A 119 -13.54 -3.41 4.40
N MET A 120 -12.80 -2.32 4.51
CA MET A 120 -11.45 -2.30 5.04
C MET A 120 -11.18 -0.96 5.73
N GLU A 121 -10.59 -1.01 6.93
CA GLU A 121 -10.25 0.18 7.72
C GLU A 121 -8.94 -0.05 8.50
N ALA A 122 -8.19 1.01 8.82
CA ALA A 122 -7.00 0.89 9.66
C ALA A 122 -7.32 1.24 11.13
N THR A 123 -6.68 0.53 12.05
CA THR A 123 -6.74 0.89 13.48
C THR A 123 -6.05 2.23 13.74
N LEU A 124 -6.68 3.10 14.54
CA LEU A 124 -6.12 4.37 15.00
C LEU A 124 -5.93 4.40 16.52
N THR A 125 -4.77 4.84 16.97
CA THR A 125 -4.49 5.08 18.40
C THR A 125 -3.95 6.49 18.61
N GLU A 126 -4.24 7.06 19.78
CA GLU A 126 -3.98 8.47 20.07
C GLU A 126 -2.52 8.87 19.90
N LYS A 127 -1.59 8.01 20.32
CA LYS A 127 -0.15 8.27 20.25
C LYS A 127 0.54 7.58 19.06
N GLY A 128 -0.17 6.76 18.29
CA GLY A 128 0.39 6.03 17.15
C GLY A 128 1.52 5.04 17.50
N ILE A 129 1.72 4.70 18.77
CA ILE A 129 2.83 3.83 19.24
C ILE A 129 2.54 2.35 18.93
N THR A 130 1.28 1.95 19.03
CA THR A 130 0.83 0.57 18.83
C THR A 130 0.92 0.15 17.36
N SER A 131 1.31 -1.11 17.11
CA SER A 131 1.26 -1.71 15.78
C SER A 131 -0.09 -1.49 15.10
N ARG A 132 -0.06 -1.05 13.84
CA ARG A 132 -1.26 -0.83 13.03
C ARG A 132 -1.78 -2.15 12.47
N HIS A 133 -3.10 -2.33 12.51
CA HIS A 133 -3.82 -3.43 11.88
C HIS A 133 -4.79 -2.91 10.83
N LEU A 134 -4.99 -3.69 9.77
CA LEU A 134 -6.11 -3.55 8.85
C LEU A 134 -7.25 -4.43 9.34
N LEU A 135 -8.39 -3.82 9.63
CA LEU A 135 -9.64 -4.49 9.91
C LEU A 135 -10.34 -4.74 8.58
N VAL A 136 -10.51 -6.00 8.21
CA VAL A 136 -11.07 -6.43 6.93
C VAL A 136 -12.40 -7.13 7.21
N GLY A 137 -13.48 -6.55 6.70
CA GLY A 137 -14.80 -7.18 6.70
C GLY A 137 -14.90 -8.21 5.59
N LEU A 138 -15.30 -9.42 5.95
CA LEU A 138 -15.50 -10.52 5.00
C LEU A 138 -16.99 -10.68 4.67
N PRO A 139 -17.34 -11.25 3.50
CA PRO A 139 -18.73 -11.52 3.14
C PRO A 139 -19.46 -12.45 4.10
N SER A 140 -18.73 -13.27 4.87
CA SER A 140 -19.28 -14.13 5.92
C SER A 140 -19.77 -13.36 7.15
N GLY A 141 -19.51 -12.06 7.24
CA GLY A 141 -19.75 -11.23 8.43
C GLY A 141 -18.60 -11.28 9.45
N ALA A 142 -17.58 -12.11 9.23
CA ALA A 142 -16.39 -12.14 10.07
C ALA A 142 -15.51 -10.90 9.82
N ILE A 143 -14.83 -10.43 10.88
CA ILE A 143 -13.83 -9.36 10.79
C ILE A 143 -12.45 -10.00 10.99
N LEU A 144 -11.60 -9.88 9.98
CA LEU A 144 -10.20 -10.26 10.05
C LEU A 144 -9.37 -9.06 10.49
N SER A 145 -8.57 -9.22 11.54
CA SER A 145 -7.55 -8.23 11.93
C SER A 145 -6.19 -8.65 11.36
N LEU A 146 -5.74 -7.97 10.31
CA LEU A 146 -4.47 -8.25 9.61
C LEU A 146 -3.40 -7.23 10.06
N PRO A 147 -2.33 -7.65 10.76
CA PRO A 147 -1.25 -6.74 11.12
C PRO A 147 -0.59 -6.14 9.87
N LYS A 148 -0.43 -4.82 9.81
CA LYS A 148 0.14 -4.11 8.63
C LYS A 148 1.55 -4.60 8.29
N MET A 149 2.31 -5.08 9.27
CA MET A 149 3.65 -5.64 9.03
C MET A 149 3.64 -6.86 8.10
N PHE A 150 2.47 -7.52 7.90
CA PHE A 150 2.29 -8.59 6.92
C PHE A 150 2.27 -8.14 5.47
N LEU A 151 2.02 -6.85 5.25
CA LEU A 151 1.98 -6.21 3.95
C LEU A 151 3.08 -5.15 3.87
N ASP A 152 4.35 -5.57 3.92
CA ASP A 152 5.51 -4.67 3.87
C ASP A 152 6.21 -4.82 2.51
N PRO A 153 6.30 -3.77 1.67
CA PRO A 153 6.88 -3.86 0.34
C PRO A 153 8.40 -4.08 0.33
N ARG A 154 9.07 -4.01 1.49
CA ARG A 154 10.51 -4.31 1.64
C ARG A 154 10.78 -5.79 1.87
N ARG A 155 9.74 -6.63 1.91
CA ARG A 155 9.91 -8.07 2.10
C ARG A 155 10.63 -8.68 0.90
N PRO A 156 11.77 -9.34 1.12
CA PRO A 156 12.51 -9.94 0.02
C PRO A 156 11.67 -11.05 -0.62
N GLU A 157 11.57 -11.03 -1.96
CA GLU A 157 11.00 -12.15 -2.72
C GLU A 157 11.88 -13.41 -2.62
N VAL A 158 13.20 -13.21 -2.52
CA VAL A 158 14.20 -14.25 -2.33
C VAL A 158 15.07 -13.88 -1.13
N VAL A 159 15.18 -14.78 -0.16
CA VAL A 159 16.00 -14.57 1.04
C VAL A 159 17.48 -14.46 0.65
N THR A 160 18.07 -13.28 0.82
CA THR A 160 19.50 -13.00 0.63
C THR A 160 20.21 -12.87 1.98
N GLU A 161 21.55 -13.02 2.00
CA GLU A 161 22.39 -12.82 3.20
C GLU A 161 22.06 -11.51 3.93
N HIS A 162 21.88 -10.41 3.18
CA HIS A 162 21.55 -9.09 3.74
C HIS A 162 20.14 -9.04 4.36
N SER A 163 19.18 -9.82 3.86
CA SER A 163 17.84 -9.90 4.47
C SER A 163 17.80 -10.70 5.77
N ARG A 164 18.85 -11.49 6.08
CA ARG A 164 18.98 -12.19 7.38
C ARG A 164 19.46 -11.26 8.49
N LEU A 165 20.15 -10.18 8.13
CA LEU A 165 20.69 -9.19 9.08
C LEU A 165 19.61 -8.21 9.58
N VAL A 166 18.45 -8.16 8.93
CA VAL A 166 17.30 -7.33 9.32
C VAL A 166 16.12 -8.25 9.61
N PRO A 167 15.33 -8.05 10.68
CA PRO A 167 14.17 -8.89 10.99
C PRO A 167 13.00 -8.62 10.01
N THR A 168 13.16 -8.98 8.74
CA THR A 168 12.07 -8.99 7.76
C THR A 168 11.48 -10.38 7.65
N LEU A 169 10.15 -10.48 7.73
CA LEU A 169 9.45 -11.68 7.33
C LEU A 169 9.64 -11.87 5.82
N GLY A 170 10.11 -13.04 5.38
CA GLY A 170 10.23 -13.35 3.95
C GLY A 170 8.88 -13.24 3.24
N HIS A 171 8.89 -12.86 1.96
CA HIS A 171 7.67 -12.96 1.15
C HIS A 171 7.24 -14.43 1.11
N ALA A 172 5.97 -14.70 1.41
CA ALA A 172 5.41 -16.04 1.36
C ALA A 172 4.48 -16.17 0.15
N PRO A 173 5.00 -16.46 -1.05
CA PRO A 173 4.16 -16.74 -2.20
C PRO A 173 3.56 -18.13 -1.97
N LYS A 174 2.35 -18.18 -1.39
CA LYS A 174 1.52 -19.38 -1.15
C LYS A 174 2.31 -20.67 -0.83
N GLY A 175 2.52 -20.91 0.47
CA GLY A 175 3.00 -22.20 0.98
C GLY A 175 2.87 -22.38 2.49
N ARG A 176 2.79 -21.28 3.25
CA ARG A 176 2.38 -21.33 4.66
C ARG A 176 1.00 -20.72 4.79
N LYS A 177 0.04 -21.55 5.19
CA LYS A 177 -1.23 -21.10 5.75
C LYS A 177 -0.89 -20.08 6.85
N MET A 178 -1.40 -18.86 6.72
CA MET A 178 -1.57 -18.00 7.89
C MET A 178 -2.70 -18.65 8.70
N CYS A 179 -2.30 -19.53 9.62
CA CYS A 179 -3.09 -19.98 10.76
C CYS A 179 -2.34 -19.51 12.00
#